data_AF-A0A8T4RU25-F1
#
_entry.id   AF-A0A8T4RU25-F1
#
_cell.length_a   1.000
_cell.length_b   1.000
_cell.length_c   1.000
_cell.angle_alpha   90.00
_cell.angle_beta   90.00
_cell.angle_gamma   90.00
#
_symmetry.space_group_name_H-M   'P 1'
#
loop_
_entity.id
_entity.type
_entity.pdbx_description
1 polymer ?
#
loop_
_entity_poly.entity_id
_entity_poly.type
_entity_poly.pdbx_seq_one_letter_code
_entity_poly.pdbx_strand_id
1 'polypeptide(L)'
;MTQVQPLRIEDEIIKLAELKSRDEHTSKTAAIRQFLYSGAEEYLLKLCSQGRISIGRVAEILHKSIYDLQESAKARGIGLGITEKEYIEGRKLAEEII
;
A
#
# COMPACT_ATOMS: atom_id res chain seq x y z
N MET A 1 -19.19 2.25 -8.41
CA MET A 1 -19.70 1.18 -9.30
C MET A 1 -18.92 -0.08 -9.00
N THR A 2 -19.59 -1.23 -8.87
CA THR A 2 -18.95 -2.51 -8.59
C THR A 2 -18.97 -3.34 -9.88
N GLN A 3 -17.83 -3.87 -10.32
CA GLN A 3 -17.74 -4.76 -11.48
C GLN A 3 -17.44 -6.19 -11.01
N VAL A 4 -18.13 -7.17 -11.59
CA VAL A 4 -17.88 -8.60 -11.32
C VAL A 4 -16.87 -9.10 -12.34
N GLN A 5 -15.68 -9.46 -11.87
CA GLN A 5 -14.62 -10.05 -12.68
C GLN A 5 -14.43 -11.52 -12.28
N PRO A 6 -14.70 -12.50 -13.16
CA PRO A 6 -14.36 -13.89 -12.88
C PRO A 6 -12.84 -14.06 -12.89
N LEU A 7 -12.28 -14.58 -11.80
CA LEU A 7 -10.84 -14.84 -11.65
C LEU A 7 -10.62 -16.33 -11.44
N ARG A 8 -9.69 -16.92 -12.21
CA ARG A 8 -9.18 -18.27 -11.91
C ARG A 8 -8.11 -18.12 -10.84
N ILE A 9 -8.30 -18.81 -9.72
CA ILE A 9 -7.42 -18.74 -8.55
C ILE A 9 -6.94 -20.15 -8.27
N GLU A 10 -5.65 -20.30 -7.99
CA GLU A 10 -5.05 -21.59 -7.61
C GLU A 10 -5.59 -22.08 -6.27
N ASP A 11 -5.67 -23.40 -6.11
CA ASP A 11 -6.25 -24.04 -4.93
C ASP A 11 -5.48 -23.68 -3.65
N GLU A 12 -4.17 -23.45 -3.73
CA GLU A 12 -3.34 -23.01 -2.60
C GLU A 12 -3.85 -21.68 -2.02
N ILE A 13 -4.21 -20.72 -2.87
CA ILE A 13 -4.71 -19.41 -2.44
C ILE A 13 -6.10 -19.54 -1.83
N ILE A 14 -6.94 -20.43 -2.37
CA ILE A 14 -8.26 -20.73 -1.80
C ILE A 14 -8.12 -21.33 -0.40
N LYS A 15 -7.18 -22.26 -0.20
CA LYS A 15 -6.90 -22.85 1.13
C LYS A 15 -6.44 -21.79 2.13
N LEU A 16 -5.59 -20.84 1.71
CA LEU A 16 -5.18 -19.72 2.56
C LEU A 16 -6.37 -18.82 2.95
N ALA A 17 -7.26 -18.53 2.00
CA ALA A 17 -8.46 -17.76 2.27
C ALA A 17 -9.43 -18.49 3.21
N GLU A 18 -9.53 -19.81 3.12
CA GLU A 18 -10.30 -20.63 4.07
C GLU A 18 -9.72 -20.58 5.48
N LEU A 19 -8.40 -20.68 5.62
CA LEU A 19 -7.72 -20.59 6.91
C LEU A 19 -8.00 -19.24 7.58
N LYS A 20 -7.77 -18.14 6.86
CA LYS A 20 -8.07 -16.79 7.36
C LYS A 20 -9.56 -16.59 7.67
N SER A 21 -10.44 -17.12 6.82
CA SER A 21 -11.90 -17.05 7.01
C SER A 21 -12.34 -17.74 8.30
N ARG A 22 -11.73 -18.88 8.66
CA ARG A 22 -12.00 -19.59 9.91
C ARG A 22 -11.47 -18.82 11.12
N ASP A 23 -10.22 -18.36 11.06
CA ASP A 23 -9.58 -17.67 12.18
C ASP A 23 -10.30 -16.35 12.52
N GLU A 24 -10.64 -15.56 11.49
CA GLU A 24 -11.26 -14.24 11.66
C GLU A 24 -12.79 -14.29 11.67
N HIS A 25 -13.39 -15.48 11.57
CA HIS A 25 -14.84 -15.67 11.51
C HIS A 25 -15.51 -14.84 10.40
N THR A 26 -14.83 -14.68 9.26
CA THR A 26 -15.32 -13.94 8.08
C THR A 26 -15.70 -14.88 6.95
N SER A 27 -16.32 -14.38 5.88
CA SER A 27 -16.51 -15.19 4.66
C SER A 27 -15.22 -15.36 3.86
N LYS A 28 -15.12 -16.45 3.10
CA LYS A 28 -14.02 -16.69 2.15
C LYS A 28 -13.82 -15.53 1.17
N THR A 29 -14.92 -14.99 0.63
CA THR A 29 -14.87 -13.84 -0.29
C THR A 29 -14.36 -12.57 0.39
N ALA A 30 -14.65 -12.37 1.68
CA ALA A 30 -14.07 -11.26 2.45
C ALA A 30 -12.56 -11.45 2.64
N ALA A 31 -12.11 -12.66 2.99
CA ALA A 31 -10.70 -12.98 3.14
C ALA A 31 -9.90 -12.75 1.84
N ILE A 32 -10.44 -13.22 0.70
CA ILE A 32 -9.83 -12.97 -0.62
C ILE A 32 -9.74 -11.46 -0.91
N ARG A 33 -10.81 -10.71 -0.65
CA ARG A 33 -10.81 -9.24 -0.84
C ARG A 33 -9.76 -8.56 0.04
N GLN A 34 -9.59 -8.98 1.28
CA GLN A 34 -8.58 -8.43 2.17
C GLN A 34 -7.15 -8.71 1.67
N PHE A 35 -6.88 -9.91 1.14
CA PHE A 35 -5.59 -10.20 0.52
C PHE A 35 -5.34 -9.31 -0.70
N LEU A 36 -6.33 -9.16 -1.58
CA LEU A 36 -6.21 -8.27 -2.74
C LEU A 36 -5.97 -6.82 -2.34
N TYR A 37 -6.72 -6.31 -1.35
CA TYR A 37 -6.53 -4.96 -0.83
C TYR A 37 -5.15 -4.76 -0.22
N SER A 38 -4.66 -5.74 0.56
CA SER A 38 -3.36 -5.66 1.20
C SER A 38 -2.22 -5.64 0.17
N GLY A 39 -2.31 -6.51 -0.85
CA GLY A 39 -1.34 -6.55 -1.95
C GLY A 39 -1.38 -5.30 -2.83
N ALA A 40 -2.58 -4.77 -3.12
CA ALA A 40 -2.74 -3.53 -3.88
C ALA A 40 -2.17 -2.33 -3.12
N GLU A 41 -2.41 -2.24 -1.81
CA GLU A 41 -1.84 -1.21 -0.96
C GLU A 41 -0.30 -1.28 -0.96
N GLU A 42 0.28 -2.45 -0.73
CA GLU A 42 1.73 -2.63 -0.76
C GLU A 42 2.34 -2.25 -2.11
N TYR A 43 1.70 -2.65 -3.21
CA TYR A 43 2.14 -2.32 -4.56
C TYR A 43 2.17 -0.80 -4.80
N LEU A 44 1.10 -0.09 -4.43
CA LEU A 44 1.02 1.36 -4.60
C LEU A 44 2.03 2.10 -3.72
N LEU A 45 2.22 1.65 -2.48
CA LEU A 45 3.23 2.22 -1.58
C LEU A 45 4.66 2.03 -2.14
N LYS A 46 4.97 0.87 -2.73
CA LYS A 46 6.25 0.64 -3.42
C LYS A 46 6.42 1.57 -4.62
N LEU A 47 5.41 1.71 -5.48
CA LEU A 47 5.49 2.67 -6.59
C LEU A 47 5.72 4.11 -6.09
N CYS A 48 5.10 4.47 -4.97
CA CYS A 48 5.26 5.79 -4.37
C CYS A 48 6.68 6.01 -3.84
N SER A 49 7.25 5.02 -3.15
CA SER A 49 8.64 5.07 -2.68
C SER A 49 9.65 5.20 -3.82
N GLN A 50 9.31 4.71 -5.01
CA GLN A 50 10.13 4.80 -6.23
C GLN A 50 9.91 6.10 -7.00
N GLY A 51 9.07 7.02 -6.51
CA GLY A 51 8.71 8.26 -7.20
C GLY A 51 7.86 8.06 -8.47
N ARG A 52 7.34 6.86 -8.73
CA ARG A 52 6.54 6.55 -9.93
C ARG A 52 5.10 7.06 -9.84
N ILE A 53 4.61 7.29 -8.63
CA ILE A 53 3.29 7.81 -8.34
C ILE A 53 3.36 8.74 -7.13
N SER A 54 2.64 9.86 -7.15
CA SER A 54 2.61 10.77 -6.02
C SER A 54 1.80 10.19 -4.86
N ILE A 55 2.16 10.55 -3.63
CA ILE A 55 1.43 10.09 -2.43
C ILE A 55 -0.04 10.54 -2.44
N GLY A 56 -0.33 11.72 -2.99
CA GLY A 56 -1.70 12.21 -3.17
C GLY A 56 -2.51 11.33 -4.12
N ARG A 57 -1.91 10.85 -5.21
CA ARG A 57 -2.58 9.94 -6.13
C ARG A 57 -2.85 8.56 -5.51
N VAL A 58 -1.93 8.08 -4.66
CA VAL A 58 -2.16 6.85 -3.88
C VAL A 58 -3.31 7.03 -2.88
N ALA A 59 -3.39 8.18 -2.22
CA ALA A 59 -4.46 8.53 -1.29
C ALA A 59 -5.84 8.52 -1.97
N GLU A 60 -5.93 9.08 -3.18
CA GLU A 60 -7.14 9.03 -4.00
C GLU A 60 -7.56 7.60 -4.37
N ILE A 61 -6.62 6.76 -4.81
CA ILE A 61 -6.92 5.39 -5.26
C ILE A 61 -7.36 4.50 -4.09
N LEU A 62 -6.68 4.62 -2.94
CA LEU A 62 -6.98 3.81 -1.76
C LEU A 62 -8.08 4.40 -0.88
N HIS A 63 -8.55 5.61 -1.18
CA HIS A 63 -9.49 6.38 -0.36
C HIS A 63 -9.02 6.51 1.10
N LYS A 64 -7.73 6.78 1.30
CA LYS A 64 -7.08 6.93 2.61
C LYS A 64 -6.50 8.32 2.76
N SER A 65 -6.35 8.81 3.98
CA SER A 65 -5.58 10.03 4.21
C SER A 65 -4.09 9.80 3.95
N ILE A 66 -3.36 10.86 3.63
CA ILE A 66 -1.89 10.80 3.49
C ILE A 66 -1.24 10.32 4.80
N TYR A 67 -1.79 10.70 5.94
CA TYR A 67 -1.34 10.25 7.26
C TYR A 67 -1.46 8.72 7.42
N ASP A 68 -2.61 8.16 7.06
CA ASP A 68 -2.83 6.70 7.13
C ASP A 68 -1.88 5.94 6.20
N LEU A 69 -1.53 6.52 5.05
CA LEU A 69 -0.57 5.95 4.12
C LEU A 69 0.86 5.97 4.69
N GLN A 70 1.24 7.04 5.40
CA GLN A 70 2.55 7.11 6.05
C GLN A 70 2.69 6.06 7.15
N GLU A 71 1.67 5.92 8.02
CA GLU A 71 1.66 4.88 9.05
C GLU A 71 1.66 3.47 8.42
N SER A 72 0.86 3.28 7.36
CA SER A 72 0.80 2.03 6.60
C SER A 72 2.13 1.65 5.96
N ALA A 73 2.89 2.62 5.47
CA ALA A 73 4.20 2.40 4.88
C ALA A 73 5.26 2.13 5.93
N LYS A 74 5.25 2.88 7.04
CA LYS A 74 6.13 2.66 8.19
C LYS A 74 5.97 1.26 8.77
N ALA A 75 4.73 0.79 8.96
CA ALA A 75 4.44 -0.56 9.43
C ALA A 75 4.97 -1.67 8.49
N ARG A 76 5.18 -1.34 7.22
CA ARG A 76 5.70 -2.26 6.17
C ARG A 76 7.18 -2.03 5.85
N GLY A 77 7.85 -1.13 6.57
CA GLY A 77 9.26 -0.78 6.30
C GLY A 77 9.48 -0.06 4.97
N ILE A 78 8.44 0.55 4.39
CA ILE A 78 8.52 1.32 3.15
C ILE A 78 8.76 2.79 3.49
N GLY A 79 9.91 3.33 3.10
CA GLY A 79 10.18 4.76 3.19
C GLY A 79 9.40 5.53 2.13
N LEU A 80 8.47 6.39 2.56
CA LEU A 80 7.78 7.32 1.66
C LEU A 80 8.40 8.71 1.78
N GLY A 81 8.92 9.23 0.66
CA GLY A 81 9.52 10.55 0.59
C GLY A 81 11.04 10.55 0.71
N ILE A 82 11.59 11.74 0.90
CA ILE A 82 13.02 11.96 1.07
C ILE A 82 13.49 11.40 2.40
N THR A 83 14.60 10.68 2.37
CA THR A 83 15.32 10.27 3.56
C THR A 83 15.85 11.49 4.30
N GLU A 84 16.11 11.34 5.60
CA GLU A 84 16.68 12.41 6.43
C GLU A 84 17.99 12.96 5.83
N LYS A 85 18.79 12.09 5.20
CA LYS A 85 19.99 12.50 4.45
C LYS A 85 19.66 13.43 3.27
N GLU A 86 18.71 13.05 2.43
CA GLU A 86 18.28 13.85 1.28
C GLU A 86 17.66 15.18 1.73
N TYR A 87 16.97 15.20 2.87
CA TYR A 87 16.46 16.43 3.46
C TYR A 87 17.58 17.35 3.95
N ILE A 88 18.58 16.83 4.67
CA ILE A 88 19.74 17.59 5.13
C ILE A 88 20.55 18.13 3.96
N GLU A 89 20.77 17.31 2.92
CA GLU A 89 21.48 17.71 1.71
C GLU A 89 20.73 18.80 0.95
N GLY A 90 19.41 18.65 0.76
CA GLY A 90 18.58 19.68 0.14
C GLY A 90 18.60 21.00 0.93
N ARG A 91 18.62 20.94 2.26
CA ARG A 91 18.71 22.14 3.11
C ARG A 91 20.05 22.87 2.96
N LYS A 92 21.17 22.13 2.96
CA LYS A 92 22.50 22.71 2.72
C LYS A 92 22.58 23.37 1.35
N LEU A 93 22.03 22.73 0.32
CA LEU A 93 22.01 23.25 -1.05
C LEU A 93 21.16 24.53 -1.16
N ALA A 94 20.05 24.60 -0.42
CA ALA A 94 19.24 25.82 -0.34
C ALA A 94 19.95 26.95 0.43
N GLU A 95 20.72 26.62 1.47
CA GLU A 95 21.55 27.57 2.23
C GLU A 95 22.74 28.11 1.39
N GLU A 96 23.21 27.37 0.38
CA GLU A 96 24.28 27.81 -0.54
C GLU A 96 23.80 28.70 -1.72
N ILE A 97 22.49 28.68 -2.02
CA ILE A 97 21.89 29.42 -3.15
C ILE A 97 21.33 30.79 -2.73
N ILE A 98 21.13 31.03 -1.42
CA ILE A 98 20.61 32.28 -0.83
C ILE A 98 21.77 33.13 -0.31
#